data_AF-A0AAV2FVP6-F1
#
_entry.id   AF-A0AAV2FVP6-F1
#
_cell.length_a   1.000
_cell.length_b   1.000
_cell.length_c   1.000
_cell.angle_alpha   90.00
_cell.angle_beta   90.00
_cell.angle_gamma   90.00
#
_symmetry.space_group_name_H-M   'P 1'
#
loop_
_entity.id
_entity.type
_entity.pdbx_description
1 polymer ?
#
loop_
_entity_poly.entity_id
_entity_poly.type
_entity_poly.pdbx_seq_one_letter_code
_entity_poly.pdbx_strand_id
1 'polypeptide(L)'
;MKYVAIDYHIVRDRVEQGDLVVRHVPSSHQLVDLLTKSLSKARFLTLFSKIGVSSGASILQGQSSQIGILPKIENWGKIRIIKS
;
A
#
# COMPACT_ATOMS: atom_id res chain seq x y z
N MET A 1 -11.78 -31.53 11.37
CA MET A 1 -10.78 -30.42 11.43
C MET A 1 -9.42 -30.99 11.81
N LYS A 2 -8.73 -31.72 10.91
CA LYS A 2 -7.45 -32.39 11.24
C LYS A 2 -6.21 -31.50 11.11
N TYR A 3 -6.28 -30.51 10.21
CA TYR A 3 -5.13 -29.67 9.87
C TYR A 3 -4.72 -28.72 11.01
N VAL A 4 -5.70 -28.10 11.68
CA VAL A 4 -5.43 -27.21 12.82
C VAL A 4 -4.73 -27.94 13.98
N ALA A 5 -5.11 -29.19 14.24
CA ALA A 5 -4.48 -29.99 15.29
C ALA A 5 -3.02 -30.34 14.93
N ILE A 6 -2.76 -30.69 13.68
CA ILE A 6 -1.40 -30.99 13.19
C ILE A 6 -0.50 -29.75 13.29
N ASP A 7 -0.97 -28.60 12.80
CA ASP A 7 -0.20 -27.36 12.83
C ASP A 7 0.13 -26.92 14.26
N TYR A 8 -0.82 -27.11 15.20
CA TYR A 8 -0.61 -26.83 16.61
C TYR A 8 0.52 -27.68 17.20
N HIS A 9 0.52 -29.00 16.95
CA HIS A 9 1.55 -29.89 17.49
C HIS A 9 2.94 -29.53 16.95
N ILE A 10 3.07 -29.25 15.65
CA ILE A 10 4.34 -28.84 15.05
C ILE A 10 4.88 -27.55 15.68
N VAL A 11 4.01 -26.54 15.86
CA VAL A 11 4.42 -25.27 16.48
C VAL A 11 4.80 -25.49 17.94
N ARG A 12 4.01 -26.26 18.69
CA ARG A 12 4.28 -26.56 20.10
C ARG A 12 5.64 -27.25 20.29
N ASP A 13 5.93 -28.28 19.50
CA ASP A 13 7.19 -29.02 19.60
C ASP A 13 8.40 -28.11 19.37
N ARG A 14 8.31 -27.18 18.39
CA ARG A 14 9.36 -26.18 18.12
C ARG A 14 9.52 -25.16 19.24
N VAL A 15 8.43 -24.81 19.94
CA VAL A 15 8.50 -23.92 21.12
C VAL A 15 9.17 -24.65 22.29
N GLU A 16 8.81 -25.91 22.53
CA GLU A 16 9.39 -26.72 23.61
C GLU A 16 10.89 -27.00 23.37
N GLN A 17 11.30 -27.17 22.10
CA GLN A 17 12.71 -27.29 21.70
C GLN A 17 13.50 -25.98 21.81
N GLY A 18 12.82 -24.84 21.97
CA GLY A 18 13.44 -23.52 22.04
C GLY A 18 13.75 -22.88 20.68
N ASP A 19 13.43 -23.55 19.57
CA ASP A 19 13.60 -23.01 18.21
C ASP A 19 12.63 -21.86 17.91
N LEU A 20 11.49 -21.81 18.62
CA LEU A 20 10.49 -20.76 18.48
C LEU A 20 10.17 -20.10 19.83
N VAL A 21 10.26 -18.78 19.88
CA VAL A 21 9.85 -17.99 21.05
C VAL A 21 8.50 -17.34 20.78
N VAL A 22 7.50 -17.67 21.61
CA VAL A 22 6.17 -17.07 21.53
C VAL A 22 6.16 -15.75 22.30
N ARG A 23 5.85 -14.65 21.60
CA ARG A 23 5.64 -13.34 22.22
C ARG A 23 4.25 -12.83 21.89
N HIS A 24 3.55 -12.35 22.90
CA HIS A 24 2.25 -11.74 22.69
C HIS A 24 2.41 -10.42 21.91
N VAL A 25 1.63 -10.29 20.83
CA VAL A 25 1.51 -9.04 20.06
C VAL A 25 0.08 -8.53 20.25
N PRO A 26 -0.10 -7.31 20.81
CA PRO A 26 -1.42 -6.71 20.92
C PRO A 26 -2.07 -6.53 19.54
N SER A 27 -3.40 -6.68 19.44
CA SER A 27 -4.12 -6.59 18.16
C SER A 27 -3.92 -5.25 17.43
N SER A 28 -3.62 -4.16 18.15
CA SER A 28 -3.28 -2.85 17.58
C SER A 28 -1.93 -2.81 16.84
N HIS A 29 -1.08 -3.83 17.04
CA HIS A 29 0.23 -3.98 16.42
C HIS A 29 0.35 -5.25 15.57
N GLN A 30 -0.76 -5.99 15.40
CA GLN A 30 -0.79 -7.23 14.64
C GLN A 30 -0.79 -6.95 13.13
N LEU A 31 0.39 -6.68 12.55
CA LEU A 31 0.55 -6.33 11.13
C LEU A 31 0.04 -7.41 10.16
N VAL A 32 0.03 -8.68 10.58
CA VAL A 32 -0.50 -9.80 9.78
C VAL A 32 -1.98 -9.66 9.45
N ASP A 33 -2.74 -8.88 10.23
CA ASP A 33 -4.14 -8.59 9.97
C ASP A 33 -4.33 -7.87 8.63
N LEU A 34 -3.31 -7.14 8.17
CA LEU A 34 -3.31 -6.48 6.85
C LEU A 34 -3.44 -7.48 5.69
N LEU A 35 -2.88 -8.68 5.86
CA LEU A 35 -2.80 -9.70 4.80
C LEU A 35 -3.88 -10.77 4.94
N THR A 36 -4.43 -10.94 6.14
CA THR A 36 -5.33 -12.05 6.46
C THR A 36 -6.78 -11.62 6.65
N LYS A 37 -7.05 -10.32 6.84
CA LYS A 37 -8.38 -9.80 7.13
C LYS A 37 -8.73 -8.62 6.22
N SER A 38 -10.00 -8.52 5.88
CA SER A 38 -10.59 -7.29 5.32
C SER A 38 -10.78 -6.26 6.44
N LEU A 39 -9.84 -5.31 6.56
CA LEU A 39 -9.86 -4.27 7.58
C LEU A 39 -10.58 -3.00 7.12
N SER A 40 -11.12 -2.24 8.08
CA SER A 40 -11.59 -0.89 7.80
C SER A 40 -10.44 0.00 7.33
N LYS A 41 -10.73 0.98 6.47
CA LYS A 41 -9.73 1.88 5.88
C LYS A 41 -8.82 2.55 6.94
N ALA A 42 -9.40 2.99 8.05
CA ALA A 42 -8.64 3.61 9.14
C ALA A 42 -7.63 2.64 9.79
N ARG A 43 -8.05 1.39 10.03
CA ARG A 43 -7.18 0.35 10.57
C ARG A 43 -6.09 -0.08 9.58
N PHE A 44 -6.46 -0.23 8.31
CA PHE A 44 -5.53 -0.50 7.24
C PHE A 44 -4.43 0.56 7.18
N LEU A 45 -4.79 1.84 7.10
CA LEU A 45 -3.82 2.94 7.02
C LEU A 45 -2.88 2.99 8.23
N THR A 46 -3.40 2.74 9.43
CA THR A 46 -2.60 2.73 10.67
C THR A 46 -1.58 1.59 10.69
N LEU A 47 -1.95 0.39 10.21
CA LEU A 47 -1.01 -0.74 10.12
C LEU A 47 -0.07 -0.59 8.92
N PHE A 48 -0.55 -0.05 7.80
CA PHE A 48 0.22 0.17 6.59
C PHE A 48 1.34 1.19 6.80
N SER A 49 1.07 2.29 7.51
CA SER A 49 2.11 3.28 7.86
C SER A 49 3.20 2.69 8.74
N LYS A 50 2.88 1.68 9.57
CA LYS A 50 3.86 0.99 10.43
C LYS A 50 4.80 0.05 9.65
N ILE A 51 4.42 -0.39 8.44
CA ILE A 51 5.28 -1.20 7.57
C ILE A 51 6.32 -0.34 6.83
N GLY A 52 6.22 1.00 6.94
CA GLY A 52 7.15 1.93 6.29
C GLY A 52 6.79 2.23 4.83
N VAL A 53 5.62 1.76 4.36
CA VAL A 53 5.10 2.16 3.05
C VAL A 53 4.39 3.50 3.21
N SER A 54 5.15 4.58 3.06
CA SER A 54 4.55 5.90 2.82
C SER A 54 3.93 5.92 1.43
N SER A 55 2.78 6.57 1.26
CA SER A 55 2.29 7.00 -0.05
C SER A 55 3.22 8.11 -0.57
N GLY A 56 4.45 7.74 -0.89
CA GLY A 56 5.35 8.54 -1.70
C GLY A 56 4.82 8.44 -3.12
N ALA A 57 4.70 9.60 -3.79
CA ALA A 57 4.24 9.75 -5.16
C ALA A 57 4.54 8.50 -5.97
N SER A 58 3.49 7.70 -6.24
CA SER A 58 3.65 6.60 -7.18
C SER A 58 4.25 7.23 -8.43
N ILE A 59 5.39 6.72 -8.90
CA ILE A 59 6.03 7.17 -10.14
C ILE A 59 5.02 7.06 -11.33
N LEU A 60 3.94 6.31 -11.11
CA LEU A 60 2.78 6.08 -11.97
C LEU A 60 1.62 7.07 -11.79
N GLN A 61 1.58 7.90 -10.74
CA GLN A 61 0.72 9.09 -10.72
C GLN A 61 1.53 10.21 -11.34
N GLY A 62 1.29 10.44 -12.64
CA GLY A 62 1.89 11.56 -13.36
C GLY A 62 1.76 12.85 -12.54
N GLN A 63 2.88 13.51 -12.30
CA GLN A 63 2.92 14.82 -11.69
C GLN A 63 2.16 15.80 -12.59
N SER A 64 0.88 16.06 -12.29
CA SER A 64 0.07 17.07 -12.98
C SER A 64 0.34 18.50 -12.48
N SER A 65 1.34 18.70 -11.63
CA SER A 65 1.75 20.01 -11.09
C SER A 65 3.02 20.55 -11.76
N GLN A 66 3.01 20.59 -13.09
CA GLN A 66 3.81 21.53 -13.88
C GLN A 66 2.97 22.02 -15.07
N ILE A 67 1.81 22.63 -14.80
CA ILE A 67 1.25 23.61 -15.73
C ILE A 67 2.04 24.90 -15.50
N GLY A 68 3.30 24.87 -15.97
CA GLY A 68 4.01 26.09 -16.29
C GLY A 68 3.17 26.87 -17.29
N ILE A 69 3.00 28.15 -17.03
CA ILE A 69 2.28 29.13 -17.82
C ILE A 69 2.56 28.89 -19.31
N LEU A 70 1.60 28.29 -20.02
CA LEU A 70 1.62 28.32 -21.48
C LEU A 70 1.37 29.78 -21.88
N PRO A 71 2.22 30.40 -22.71
CA PRO A 71 1.91 31.72 -23.24
C PRO A 71 0.59 31.57 -24.00
N LYS A 72 -0.41 32.31 -23.53
CA LYS A 72 -1.72 32.44 -24.16
C LYS A 72 -1.48 32.82 -25.62
N ILE A 73 -1.68 31.86 -26.52
CA ILE A 73 -1.66 32.08 -27.97
C ILE A 73 -2.90 32.91 -28.35
N GLU A 74 -2.88 34.20 -28.00
CA GLU A 74 -3.67 35.22 -28.67
C GLU A 74 -3.09 35.35 -30.08
N ASN A 75 -3.65 34.61 -31.03
CA ASN A 75 -3.88 35.05 -32.41
C ASN A 75 -4.45 33.91 -33.27
N TRP A 76 -5.69 33.52 -33.00
CA TRP A 76 -6.48 32.63 -33.87
C TRP A 76 -7.12 33.37 -35.07
N GLY A 77 -6.67 34.60 -35.38
CA GLY A 77 -7.21 35.44 -36.46
C GLY A 77 -6.40 35.48 -37.75
N LYS A 78 -5.29 34.71 -37.88
CA LYS A 78 -4.34 34.87 -39.00
C LYS A 78 -4.09 33.62 -39.87
N ILE A 79 -4.79 32.51 -39.66
CA ILE A 79 -4.76 31.38 -40.60
C ILE A 79 -5.72 31.71 -41.76
N ARG A 80 -5.31 32.71 -42.54
CA ARG A 80 -5.90 33.03 -43.83
C ARG A 80 -5.41 31.97 -44.82
N ILE A 81 -6.30 31.01 -45.08
CA ILE A 81 -6.54 30.34 -46.37
C ILE A 81 -5.42 30.57 -47.39
N ILE A 82 -4.60 29.54 -47.62
CA ILE A 82 -3.93 29.38 -48.91
C ILE A 82 -4.69 28.27 -49.62
N LYS A 83 -5.66 28.67 -50.45
CA LYS A 83 -6.11 27.87 -51.59
C LYS A 83 -4.94 27.80 -52.57
N SER A 84 -4.57 26.59 -52.97
CA SER A 84 -4.05 26.31 -54.30
C SER A 84 -4.73 25.05 -54.82
#